data_AF-A0AB32V5B8-F1
#
_entry.id   AF-A0AB32V5B8-F1
#
_cell.length_a   1.000
_cell.length_b   1.000
_cell.length_c   1.000
_cell.angle_alpha   90.00
_cell.angle_beta   90.00
_cell.angle_gamma   90.00
#
_symmetry.space_group_name_H-M   'P 1'
#
loop_
_entity.id
_entity.type
_entity.pdbx_description
1 polymer ?
#
loop_
_entity_poly.entity_id
_entity_poly.type
_entity_poly.pdbx_seq_one_letter_code
_entity_poly.pdbx_strand_id
1 'polypeptide(L)'
;MATATYPPPPPFYRLYKDYLQNPKSAPEPPPPIEGTYVCFGGSYTTDDLLPSLEEQGVRQLYPKGPNVDFKKELRSLNRELQLHILELADVLVERPSQYARRVEEISLIFKNLHHLLNSLRPHQARATLIHILELQIQRRKQALEDIKSLGMWREFLGKEAMWLWGQNWLWFGCANSCRREEAQRLLKESLGTLDGQ
;
A
#
# COMPACT_ATOMS: atom_id res chain seq x y z
N MET A 1 24.86 -32.89 31.24
CA MET A 1 23.56 -33.08 30.58
C MET A 1 23.21 -31.78 29.89
N ALA A 2 23.04 -31.78 28.56
CA ALA A 2 22.70 -30.57 27.83
C ALA A 2 21.25 -30.18 28.15
N THR A 3 21.07 -29.17 28.99
CA THR A 3 19.77 -28.55 29.26
C THR A 3 19.47 -27.60 28.11
N ALA A 4 18.50 -27.94 27.25
CA ALA A 4 18.05 -27.03 26.21
C ALA A 4 17.52 -25.72 26.83
N THR A 5 17.95 -24.58 26.30
CA THR A 5 17.57 -23.23 26.79
C THR A 5 16.09 -22.90 26.56
N TYR A 6 15.42 -23.63 25.68
CA TYR A 6 14.02 -23.38 25.29
C TYR A 6 13.15 -24.60 25.53
N PRO A 7 11.86 -24.41 25.88
CA PRO A 7 10.94 -25.51 26.06
C PRO A 7 10.74 -26.27 24.73
N PRO A 8 10.54 -27.60 24.78
CA PRO A 8 10.20 -28.36 23.59
C PRO A 8 8.86 -27.86 23.01
N PRO A 9 8.66 -27.96 21.68
CA PRO A 9 7.42 -27.53 21.06
C PRO A 9 6.23 -28.31 21.63
N PRO A 10 5.04 -27.68 21.70
CA PRO A 10 3.82 -28.36 22.15
C PRO A 10 3.57 -29.67 21.38
N PRO A 11 2.99 -30.70 22.02
CA PRO A 11 2.86 -32.04 21.44
C PRO A 11 1.92 -32.12 20.22
N PHE A 12 1.27 -31.02 19.84
CA PHE A 12 0.33 -30.94 18.71
C PHE A 12 0.95 -31.35 17.36
N TYR A 13 2.28 -31.25 17.20
CA TYR A 13 2.95 -31.70 15.98
C TYR A 13 2.69 -33.20 15.67
N ARG A 14 2.38 -34.02 16.68
CA ARG A 14 2.09 -35.45 16.51
C ARG A 14 0.79 -35.72 15.77
N LEU A 15 -0.11 -34.73 15.68
CA LEU A 15 -1.41 -34.83 15.01
C LEU A 15 -1.31 -34.67 13.48
N TYR A 16 -0.13 -34.31 12.95
CA TYR A 16 0.09 -33.98 11.54
C TYR A 16 0.88 -35.06 10.76
N LYS A 17 0.90 -36.32 11.24
CA LYS A 17 1.74 -37.38 10.66
C LYS A 17 1.28 -37.88 9.27
N ASP A 18 -0.02 -37.98 9.06
CA ASP A 18 -0.58 -38.68 7.88
C ASP A 18 -1.18 -37.72 6.84
N TYR A 19 -0.82 -36.43 6.90
CA TYR A 19 -1.38 -35.38 6.04
C TYR A 19 -1.24 -35.68 4.54
N LEU A 20 -0.12 -36.30 4.13
CA LEU A 20 0.13 -36.68 2.73
C LEU A 20 -0.85 -37.75 2.21
N GLN A 21 -1.39 -38.58 3.11
CA GLN A 21 -2.30 -39.68 2.77
C GLN A 21 -3.77 -39.28 2.96
N ASN A 22 -4.05 -38.48 3.98
CA ASN A 22 -5.37 -37.95 4.25
C ASN A 22 -5.28 -36.48 4.68
N PRO A 23 -5.57 -35.51 3.79
CA PRO A 23 -5.54 -34.08 4.13
C PRO A 23 -6.49 -33.68 5.27
N LYS A 24 -7.49 -34.51 5.61
CA LYS A 24 -8.42 -34.30 6.74
C LYS A 24 -7.92 -34.89 8.07
N SER A 25 -6.75 -35.54 8.10
CA SER A 25 -6.19 -36.10 9.33
C SER A 25 -5.70 -35.02 10.30
N ALA A 26 -5.38 -33.82 9.77
CA ALA A 26 -4.97 -32.68 10.57
C ALA A 26 -6.19 -32.05 11.26
N PRO A 27 -6.15 -31.81 12.57
CA PRO A 27 -7.22 -31.09 13.25
C PRO A 27 -7.30 -29.65 12.73
N GLU A 28 -8.52 -29.13 12.65
CA GLU A 28 -8.76 -27.71 12.37
C GLU A 28 -8.17 -26.84 13.49
N PRO A 29 -7.74 -25.60 13.18
CA PRO A 29 -7.26 -24.69 14.21
C PRO A 29 -8.34 -24.48 15.28
N PRO A 30 -7.95 -24.30 16.56
CA PRO A 30 -8.92 -24.01 17.60
C PRO A 30 -9.70 -22.73 17.26
N PRO A 31 -10.98 -22.63 17.70
CA PRO A 31 -11.75 -21.42 17.49
C PRO A 31 -11.06 -20.21 18.14
N PRO A 32 -11.21 -19.00 17.58
CA PRO A 32 -10.72 -17.79 18.21
C PRO A 32 -11.22 -17.67 19.65
N ILE A 33 -10.33 -17.29 20.56
CA ILE A 33 -10.70 -17.03 21.96
C ILE A 33 -11.50 -15.73 21.97
N GLU A 34 -12.69 -15.76 22.58
CA GLU A 34 -13.51 -14.57 22.83
C GLU A 34 -13.37 -14.15 24.30
N GLY A 35 -13.21 -12.84 24.53
CA GLY A 35 -13.05 -12.26 25.86
C GLY A 35 -11.58 -12.00 26.23
N THR A 36 -11.24 -12.22 27.50
CA THR A 36 -9.93 -11.87 28.06
C THR A 36 -8.95 -13.05 27.98
N TYR A 37 -7.76 -12.82 27.45
CA TYR A 37 -6.68 -13.80 27.32
C TYR A 37 -5.36 -13.24 27.83
N VAL A 38 -4.49 -14.10 28.35
CA VAL A 38 -3.15 -13.70 28.80
C VAL A 38 -2.13 -14.00 27.71
N CYS A 39 -1.37 -12.99 27.29
CA CYS A 39 -0.32 -13.12 26.30
C CYS A 39 0.95 -12.43 26.81
N PHE A 40 2.09 -13.11 26.79
CA PHE A 40 3.38 -12.55 27.27
C PHE A 40 3.35 -11.89 28.67
N GLY A 41 2.49 -12.39 29.57
CA GLY A 41 2.32 -11.84 30.91
C GLY A 41 1.38 -10.63 31.01
N GLY A 42 0.82 -10.15 29.89
CA GLY A 42 -0.23 -9.13 29.85
C GLY A 42 -1.61 -9.76 29.69
N SER A 43 -2.62 -9.16 30.30
CA SER A 43 -4.03 -9.50 30.07
C SER A 43 -4.57 -8.64 28.93
N TYR A 44 -5.11 -9.26 27.90
CA TYR A 44 -5.66 -8.65 26.70
C TYR A 44 -7.13 -9.02 26.55
N THR A 45 -7.91 -8.18 25.89
CA THR A 45 -9.31 -8.47 25.56
C THR A 45 -9.45 -8.55 24.05
N THR A 46 -10.39 -9.36 23.58
CA THR A 46 -10.70 -9.52 22.15
C THR A 46 -11.39 -8.27 21.57
N ASP A 47 -12.01 -7.46 22.42
CA ASP A 47 -12.58 -6.16 22.04
C ASP A 47 -11.48 -5.11 21.85
N ASP A 48 -11.36 -4.59 20.63
CA ASP A 48 -10.44 -3.50 20.25
C ASP A 48 -10.95 -2.12 20.71
N LEU A 49 -11.41 -2.02 21.97
CA LEU A 49 -11.84 -0.74 22.54
C LEU A 49 -10.68 -0.12 23.34
N LEU A 50 -10.40 1.16 23.06
CA LEU A 50 -9.46 1.93 23.87
C LEU A 50 -10.07 2.10 25.27
N PRO A 51 -9.46 1.56 26.34
CA PRO A 51 -9.98 1.71 27.70
C PRO A 51 -9.97 3.17 28.11
N SER A 52 -10.99 3.57 28.86
CA SER A 52 -11.12 4.97 29.28
C SER A 52 -9.98 5.37 30.24
N LEU A 53 -9.65 6.66 30.29
CA LEU A 53 -8.63 7.16 31.22
C LEU A 53 -9.00 6.86 32.69
N GLU A 54 -10.29 6.87 33.02
CA GLU A 54 -10.77 6.61 34.38
C GLU A 54 -10.61 5.15 34.80
N GLU A 55 -10.84 4.20 33.88
CA GLU A 55 -10.56 2.78 34.10
C GLU A 55 -9.07 2.53 34.36
N GLN A 56 -8.20 3.37 33.80
CA GLN A 56 -6.76 3.33 34.02
C GLN A 56 -6.32 4.06 35.30
N GLY A 57 -7.26 4.63 36.06
CA GLY A 57 -6.97 5.44 37.25
C GLY A 57 -6.30 6.78 36.93
N VAL A 58 -6.44 7.28 35.70
CA VAL A 58 -5.84 8.52 35.22
C VAL A 58 -6.89 9.61 35.15
N ARG A 59 -6.59 10.78 35.74
CA ARG A 59 -7.47 11.95 35.62
C ARG A 59 -7.47 12.47 34.19
N GLN A 60 -8.66 12.57 33.61
CA GLN A 60 -8.85 13.18 32.30
C GLN A 60 -8.78 14.72 32.38
N LEU A 61 -7.97 15.34 31.52
CA LEU A 61 -7.71 16.79 31.50
C LEU A 61 -8.53 17.56 30.43
N TYR A 62 -9.15 16.85 29.48
CA TYR A 62 -9.93 17.43 28.38
C TYR A 62 -11.42 17.09 28.52
N PRO A 63 -12.34 17.87 27.93
CA PRO A 63 -13.78 17.67 28.11
C PRO A 63 -14.26 16.29 27.63
N LYS A 64 -15.17 15.67 28.40
CA LYS A 64 -15.88 14.46 28.00
C LYS A 64 -17.07 14.84 27.13
N GLY A 65 -17.02 14.52 25.85
CA GLY A 65 -18.15 14.76 24.94
C GLY A 65 -17.99 14.07 23.59
N PRO A 66 -19.10 13.92 22.83
CA PRO A 66 -19.08 13.29 21.51
C PRO A 66 -18.40 14.14 20.41
N ASN A 67 -18.15 15.42 20.66
CA ASN A 67 -17.55 16.34 19.69
C ASN A 67 -16.27 17.00 20.24
N VAL A 68 -15.30 16.17 20.64
CA VAL A 68 -13.98 16.66 21.07
C VAL A 68 -13.19 17.10 19.84
N ASP A 69 -12.80 18.37 19.80
CA ASP A 69 -11.83 18.86 18.82
C ASP A 69 -10.42 18.39 19.21
N PHE A 70 -10.04 17.21 18.74
CA PHE A 70 -8.75 16.59 19.03
C PHE A 70 -7.57 17.52 18.75
N LYS A 71 -7.64 18.34 17.69
CA LYS A 71 -6.54 19.22 17.30
C LYS A 71 -6.37 20.36 18.30
N LYS A 72 -7.47 20.94 18.78
CA LYS A 72 -7.46 21.98 19.80
C LYS A 72 -6.95 21.42 21.13
N GLU A 73 -7.48 20.28 21.58
CA GLU A 73 -7.11 19.69 22.87
C GLU A 73 -5.65 19.22 22.90
N LEU A 74 -5.16 18.55 21.84
CA LEU A 74 -3.75 18.16 21.74
C LEU A 74 -2.80 19.38 21.79
N ARG A 75 -3.18 20.50 21.15
CA ARG A 75 -2.40 21.74 21.23
C ARG A 75 -2.44 22.36 22.62
N SER A 76 -3.59 22.32 23.28
CA SER A 76 -3.75 22.82 24.65
C SER A 76 -2.85 22.04 25.62
N LEU A 77 -2.95 20.71 25.60
CA LEU A 77 -2.12 19.83 26.44
C LEU A 77 -0.62 19.96 26.13
N ASN A 78 -0.24 20.16 24.86
CA ASN A 78 1.17 20.37 24.51
C ASN A 78 1.71 21.71 25.05
N ARG A 79 0.90 22.77 25.05
CA ARG A 79 1.28 24.06 25.67
C ARG A 79 1.40 23.90 27.19
N GLU A 80 0.47 23.21 27.81
CA GLU A 80 0.49 22.90 29.25
C GLU A 80 1.74 22.08 29.61
N LEU A 81 2.08 21.06 28.81
CA LEU A 81 3.30 20.27 28.97
C LEU A 81 4.57 21.13 28.92
N GLN A 82 4.65 22.05 27.95
CA GLN A 82 5.80 22.96 27.82
C GLN A 82 5.96 23.84 29.06
N LEU A 83 4.86 24.36 29.61
CA LEU A 83 4.88 25.15 30.84
C LEU A 83 5.39 24.31 32.02
N HIS A 84 4.89 23.08 32.20
CA HIS A 84 5.37 22.21 33.27
C HIS A 84 6.84 21.82 33.15
N ILE A 85 7.37 21.69 31.93
CA ILE A 85 8.81 21.45 31.72
C ILE A 85 9.64 22.66 32.14
N LEU A 86 9.18 23.88 31.85
CA LEU A 86 9.85 25.10 32.30
C LEU A 86 9.79 25.24 33.82
N GLU A 87 8.62 25.01 34.42
CA GLU A 87 8.47 25.00 35.89
C GLU A 87 9.34 23.93 36.56
N LEU A 88 9.53 22.77 35.91
CA LEU A 88 10.44 21.74 36.40
C LEU A 88 11.89 22.24 36.40
N ALA A 89 12.32 22.97 35.36
CA ALA A 89 13.65 23.56 35.32
C ALA A 89 13.85 24.55 36.47
N ASP A 90 12.86 25.41 36.74
CA ASP A 90 12.90 26.36 37.86
C ASP A 90 12.95 25.63 39.22
N VAL A 91 12.12 24.60 39.42
CA VAL A 91 12.12 23.79 40.65
C VAL A 91 13.46 23.08 40.87
N LEU A 92 14.11 22.58 39.81
CA LEU A 92 15.42 21.94 39.93
C LEU A 92 16.52 22.93 40.38
N VAL A 93 16.38 24.20 40.04
CA VAL A 93 17.31 25.27 40.47
C VAL A 93 17.00 25.73 41.90
N GLU A 94 15.73 26.03 42.21
CA GLU A 94 15.36 26.60 43.52
C GLU A 94 15.20 25.55 44.63
N ARG A 95 14.52 24.44 44.33
CA ARG A 95 14.01 23.47 45.32
C ARG A 95 14.04 22.05 44.74
N PRO A 96 15.24 21.45 44.58
CA PRO A 96 15.40 20.16 43.91
C PRO A 96 14.67 19.01 44.60
N SER A 97 14.33 19.11 45.89
CA SER A 97 13.56 18.09 46.62
C SER A 97 12.10 17.95 46.16
N GLN A 98 11.56 18.95 45.44
CA GLN A 98 10.15 18.96 45.00
C GLN A 98 9.94 18.50 43.55
N TYR A 99 11.00 18.05 42.86
CA TYR A 99 10.92 17.66 41.45
C TYR A 99 9.91 16.53 41.16
N ALA A 100 9.78 15.57 42.09
CA ALA A 100 8.95 14.37 41.90
C ALA A 100 7.49 14.71 41.58
N ARG A 101 6.91 15.69 42.30
CA ARG A 101 5.55 16.16 42.05
C ARG A 101 5.36 16.74 40.65
N ARG A 102 6.34 17.50 40.15
CA ARG A 102 6.31 18.06 38.80
C ARG A 102 6.42 16.97 37.73
N VAL A 103 7.22 15.94 37.97
CA VAL A 103 7.33 14.79 37.08
C VAL A 103 6.03 13.99 37.01
N GLU A 104 5.31 13.84 38.13
CA GLU A 104 3.99 13.20 38.15
C GLU A 104 2.95 13.98 37.32
N GLU A 105 2.93 15.31 37.44
CA GLU A 105 2.07 16.20 36.65
C GLU A 105 2.39 16.07 35.14
N ILE A 106 3.68 16.06 34.78
CA ILE A 106 4.12 15.82 33.39
C ILE A 106 3.66 14.44 32.90
N SER A 107 3.81 13.39 33.72
CA SER A 107 3.37 12.03 33.37
C SER A 107 1.86 11.98 33.12
N LEU A 108 1.07 12.70 33.93
CA LEU A 108 -0.37 12.80 33.75
C LEU A 108 -0.75 13.42 32.40
N ILE A 109 -0.07 14.51 32.02
CA ILE A 109 -0.30 15.17 30.72
C ILE A 109 0.07 14.25 29.56
N PHE A 110 1.20 13.54 29.65
CA PHE A 110 1.59 12.56 28.64
C PHE A 110 0.55 11.45 28.48
N LYS A 111 0.04 10.87 29.57
CA LYS A 111 -1.00 9.83 29.51
C LYS A 111 -2.27 10.35 28.79
N ASN A 112 -2.69 11.57 29.09
CA ASN A 112 -3.83 12.21 28.43
C ASN A 112 -3.58 12.45 26.93
N LEU A 113 -2.39 12.93 26.58
CA LEU A 113 -2.00 13.21 25.19
C LEU A 113 -1.91 11.91 24.37
N HIS A 114 -1.33 10.85 24.95
CA HIS A 114 -1.30 9.52 24.37
C HIS A 114 -2.70 8.95 24.15
N HIS A 115 -3.60 9.11 25.13
CA HIS A 115 -4.96 8.65 24.99
C HIS A 115 -5.69 9.35 23.83
N LEU A 116 -5.59 10.68 23.71
CA LEU A 116 -6.16 11.42 22.57
C LEU A 116 -5.58 10.97 21.21
N LEU A 117 -4.27 10.72 21.13
CA LEU A 117 -3.63 10.19 19.93
C LEU A 117 -4.12 8.78 19.59
N ASN A 118 -4.30 7.93 20.61
CA ASN A 118 -4.81 6.58 20.42
C ASN A 118 -6.26 6.61 19.91
N SER A 119 -7.09 7.53 20.41
CA SER A 119 -8.45 7.75 19.89
C SER A 119 -8.48 8.19 18.42
N LEU A 120 -7.41 8.82 17.91
CA LEU A 120 -7.30 9.23 16.50
C LEU A 120 -6.85 8.09 15.56
N ARG A 121 -6.32 6.98 16.08
CA ARG A 121 -5.80 5.86 15.24
C ARG A 121 -6.83 5.30 14.27
N PRO A 122 -8.10 5.05 14.65
CA PRO A 122 -9.10 4.56 13.70
C PRO A 122 -9.42 5.57 12.59
N HIS A 123 -9.42 6.87 12.91
CA HIS A 123 -9.60 7.92 11.90
C HIS A 123 -8.43 7.96 10.91
N GLN A 124 -7.20 7.84 11.42
CA GLN A 124 -6.00 7.75 10.60
C GLN A 124 -6.05 6.53 9.67
N ALA A 125 -6.38 5.34 10.20
CA ALA A 125 -6.47 4.11 9.40
C ALA A 125 -7.48 4.24 8.24
N ARG A 126 -8.65 4.85 8.51
CA ARG A 126 -9.65 5.13 7.47
C ARG A 126 -9.13 6.10 6.41
N ALA A 127 -8.49 7.21 6.82
CA ALA A 127 -7.91 8.17 5.89
C ALA A 127 -6.81 7.52 5.03
N THR A 128 -5.97 6.69 5.62
CA THR A 128 -4.95 5.92 4.90
C THR A 128 -5.57 4.95 3.90
N LEU A 129 -6.64 4.25 4.28
CA LEU A 129 -7.36 3.35 3.37
C LEU A 129 -7.94 4.11 2.17
N ILE A 130 -8.58 5.26 2.41
CA ILE A 130 -9.11 6.12 1.35
C ILE A 130 -7.98 6.52 0.38
N HIS A 131 -6.86 6.99 0.92
CA HIS A 131 -5.71 7.38 0.11
C HIS A 131 -5.16 6.22 -0.74
N ILE A 132 -5.06 5.02 -0.18
CA ILE A 132 -4.63 3.82 -0.91
C ILE A 132 -5.62 3.52 -2.06
N LEU A 133 -6.92 3.61 -1.82
CA LEU A 133 -7.94 3.38 -2.85
C LEU A 133 -7.89 4.42 -3.96
N GLU A 134 -7.68 5.70 -3.63
CA GLU A 134 -7.49 6.76 -4.62
C GLU A 134 -6.27 6.50 -5.51
N LEU A 135 -5.14 6.10 -4.92
CA LEU A 135 -3.94 5.72 -5.67
C LEU A 135 -4.19 4.52 -6.59
N GLN A 136 -4.97 3.53 -6.15
CA GLN A 136 -5.34 2.38 -6.99
C GLN A 136 -6.20 2.82 -8.18
N ILE A 137 -7.15 3.72 -7.99
CA ILE A 137 -7.99 4.27 -9.07
C ILE A 137 -7.11 5.03 -10.06
N GLN A 138 -6.19 5.87 -9.59
CA GLN A 138 -5.27 6.62 -10.45
C GLN A 138 -4.39 5.68 -11.29
N ARG A 139 -3.80 4.64 -10.67
CA ARG A 139 -3.01 3.64 -11.40
C ARG A 139 -3.80 2.92 -12.49
N ARG A 140 -5.06 2.57 -12.20
CA ARG A 140 -5.94 1.93 -13.18
C ARG A 140 -6.29 2.87 -14.33
N LYS A 141 -6.54 4.15 -14.05
CA LYS A 141 -6.78 5.17 -15.10
C LYS A 141 -5.56 5.34 -15.99
N GLN A 142 -4.36 5.43 -15.41
CA GLN A 142 -3.12 5.52 -16.18
C GLN A 142 -2.93 4.30 -17.09
N ALA A 143 -3.12 3.09 -16.55
CA ALA A 143 -3.00 1.87 -17.36
C ALA A 143 -4.00 1.83 -18.54
N LEU A 144 -5.22 2.36 -18.36
CA LEU A 144 -6.19 2.48 -19.45
C LEU A 144 -5.74 3.48 -20.52
N GLU A 145 -5.18 4.62 -20.12
CA GLU A 145 -4.62 5.62 -21.05
C GLU A 145 -3.43 5.04 -21.81
N ASP A 146 -2.55 4.30 -21.14
CA ASP A 146 -1.40 3.63 -21.75
C ASP A 146 -1.87 2.61 -22.80
N ILE A 147 -2.85 1.75 -22.47
CA ILE A 147 -3.44 0.80 -23.42
C ILE A 147 -4.09 1.52 -24.62
N LYS A 148 -4.82 2.62 -24.37
CA LYS A 148 -5.44 3.41 -25.44
C LYS A 148 -4.38 3.99 -26.37
N SER A 149 -3.29 4.50 -25.81
CA SER A 149 -2.17 5.02 -26.61
C SER A 149 -1.55 3.93 -27.48
N LEU A 150 -1.33 2.71 -26.93
CA LEU A 150 -0.82 1.57 -27.68
C LEU A 150 -1.77 1.12 -28.80
N GLY A 151 -3.08 1.18 -28.58
CA GLY A 151 -4.10 0.95 -29.61
C GLY A 151 -4.00 1.95 -30.75
N MET A 152 -3.86 3.24 -30.44
CA MET A 152 -3.63 4.28 -31.45
C MET A 152 -2.34 4.03 -32.25
N TRP A 153 -1.24 3.67 -31.57
CA TRP A 153 0.01 3.33 -32.23
C TRP A 153 -0.13 2.11 -33.15
N ARG A 154 -0.89 1.08 -32.74
CA ARG A 154 -1.18 -0.09 -33.58
C ARG A 154 -1.93 0.29 -34.84
N GLU A 155 -2.98 1.13 -34.74
CA GLU A 155 -3.72 1.60 -35.90
C GLU A 155 -2.85 2.46 -36.83
N PHE A 156 -2.02 3.32 -36.25
CA PHE A 156 -1.08 4.15 -37.00
C PHE A 156 -0.07 3.29 -37.77
N LEU A 157 0.62 2.36 -37.09
CA LEU A 157 1.56 1.43 -37.70
C LEU A 157 0.88 0.51 -38.73
N GLY A 158 -0.37 0.10 -38.49
CA GLY A 158 -1.16 -0.68 -39.45
C GLY A 158 -1.47 0.10 -40.73
N LYS A 159 -1.84 1.39 -40.61
CA LYS A 159 -2.05 2.28 -41.76
C LYS A 159 -0.75 2.54 -42.52
N GLU A 160 0.36 2.74 -41.80
CA GLU A 160 1.66 2.97 -42.40
C GLU A 160 2.19 1.72 -43.12
N ALA A 161 2.05 0.54 -42.52
CA ALA A 161 2.35 -0.73 -43.18
C ALA A 161 1.50 -0.95 -44.43
N MET A 162 0.19 -0.66 -44.37
CA MET A 162 -0.71 -0.75 -45.54
C MET A 162 -0.34 0.26 -46.64
N TRP A 163 0.07 1.47 -46.26
CA TRP A 163 0.54 2.50 -47.18
C TRP A 163 1.85 2.10 -47.87
N LEU A 164 2.84 1.58 -47.11
CA LEU A 164 4.09 1.06 -47.65
C LEU A 164 3.86 -0.14 -48.57
N TRP A 165 2.92 -1.03 -48.24
CA TRP A 165 2.53 -2.15 -49.10
C TRP A 165 1.91 -1.66 -50.42
N GLY A 166 1.03 -0.65 -50.35
CA GLY A 166 0.44 -0.01 -51.52
C GLY A 166 1.48 0.63 -52.44
N GLN A 167 2.46 1.36 -51.89
CA GLN A 167 3.56 1.93 -52.67
C GLN A 167 4.42 0.86 -53.33
N ASN A 168 4.75 -0.21 -52.60
CA ASN A 168 5.56 -1.31 -53.14
C ASN A 168 4.79 -2.07 -54.24
N TRP A 169 3.49 -2.30 -54.08
CA TRP A 169 2.64 -2.91 -55.12
C TRP A 169 2.56 -2.05 -56.39
N LEU A 170 2.35 -0.73 -56.24
CA LEU A 170 2.39 0.22 -57.35
C LEU A 170 3.76 0.22 -58.06
N TRP A 171 4.84 0.15 -57.29
CA TRP A 171 6.20 0.08 -57.83
C TRP A 171 6.46 -1.23 -58.58
N PHE A 172 6.07 -2.38 -58.03
CA PHE A 172 6.15 -3.69 -58.70
C PHE A 172 5.26 -3.76 -59.95
N GLY A 173 4.06 -3.19 -59.90
CA GLY A 173 3.16 -3.09 -61.05
C GLY A 173 3.76 -2.25 -62.17
N CYS A 174 4.32 -1.09 -61.83
CA CYS A 174 5.01 -0.20 -62.78
C CYS A 174 6.27 -0.88 -63.37
N ALA A 175 7.07 -1.54 -62.53
CA ALA A 175 8.25 -2.29 -62.96
C ALA A 175 7.90 -3.45 -63.91
N ASN A 176 6.81 -4.17 -63.66
CA ASN A 176 6.33 -5.23 -64.56
C ASN A 176 5.72 -4.69 -65.86
N SER A 177 5.05 -3.53 -65.81
CA SER A 177 4.54 -2.87 -67.02
C SER A 177 5.68 -2.37 -67.90
N CYS A 178 6.68 -1.72 -67.30
CA CYS A 178 7.89 -1.26 -68.00
C CYS A 178 8.65 -2.43 -68.64
N ARG A 179 8.81 -3.54 -67.91
CA ARG A 179 9.47 -4.76 -68.42
C ARG A 179 8.69 -5.42 -69.58
N ARG A 180 7.35 -5.31 -69.59
CA ARG A 180 6.50 -5.78 -70.71
C ARG A 180 6.63 -4.90 -71.94
N GLU A 181 6.68 -3.59 -71.76
CA GLU A 181 6.83 -2.61 -72.85
C GLU A 181 8.21 -2.73 -73.50
N GLU A 182 9.27 -2.92 -72.71
CA GLU A 182 10.63 -3.19 -73.21
C GLU A 182 10.71 -4.50 -74.00
N ALA A 183 10.09 -5.57 -73.51
CA ALA A 183 10.02 -6.85 -74.22
C ALA A 183 9.27 -6.72 -75.56
N GLN A 184 8.21 -5.92 -75.62
CA GLN A 184 7.48 -5.65 -76.86
C GLN A 184 8.29 -4.78 -77.84
N ARG A 185 9.11 -3.85 -77.33
CA ARG A 185 10.00 -3.02 -78.16
C ARG A 185 11.11 -3.85 -78.81
N LEU A 186 11.75 -4.73 -78.04
CA LEU A 186 12.79 -5.64 -78.54
C LEU A 186 12.22 -6.63 -79.58
N LEU A 187 11.00 -7.14 -79.37
CA LEU A 187 10.30 -7.96 -80.36
C LEU A 187 10.05 -7.20 -81.67
N LYS A 188 9.65 -5.93 -81.62
CA LYS A 188 9.46 -5.10 -82.82
C LYS A 188 10.78 -4.79 -83.53
N GLU A 189 11.86 -4.54 -82.80
CA GLU A 189 13.21 -4.36 -83.39
C GLU A 189 13.72 -5.64 -84.07
N SER A 190 13.45 -6.81 -83.48
CA SER A 190 13.79 -8.11 -84.09
C SER A 190 12.96 -8.45 -85.33
N LEU A 191 11.75 -7.92 -85.45
CA LEU A 191 10.89 -8.11 -86.62
C LEU A 191 11.18 -7.07 -87.72
N GLY A 192 11.55 -5.85 -87.36
CA GLY A 192 11.91 -4.79 -88.32
C GLY A 192 13.27 -4.99 -89.00
N THR A 193 14.10 -5.92 -88.51
CA THR A 193 15.38 -6.29 -89.13
C THR A 193 15.23 -7.31 -90.26
N LEU A 194 14.02 -7.84 -90.52
CA LEU A 194 13.76 -8.82 -91.59
C LEU A 194 13.21 -8.23 -92.89
N ASP A 195 12.85 -6.94 -92.92
CA ASP A 195 12.36 -6.25 -94.14
C ASP A 195 13.45 -5.43 -94.87
N GLY A 196 14.72 -5.68 -94.56
CA GLY A 196 15.86 -4.94 -95.08
C GLY A 196 17.00 -5.82 -95.60
N GLN A 197 16.70 -6.74 -96.53
CA GLN A 197 17.65 -7.28 -97.51
C GLN A 197 16.91 -7.87 -98.72
#